data_AF-W6LFB6-F1
#
_entry.id   AF-W6LFB6-F1
#
_cell.length_a   1.000
_cell.length_b   1.000
_cell.length_c   1.000
_cell.angle_alpha   90.00
_cell.angle_beta   90.00
_cell.angle_gamma   90.00
#
_symmetry.space_group_name_H-M   'P 1'
#
loop_
_entity.id
_entity.type
_entity.pdbx_description
1 polymer ?
#
loop_
_entity_poly.entity_id
_entity_poly.type
_entity_poly.pdbx_seq_one_letter_code
_entity_poly.pdbx_strand_id
1 'polypeptide(L)'
;MQAQMVAGRAIEQFCKKEFANLTLGQCWEVCYDRNLSRAELASGEVAEAKVSKMDACARKCVSRNFEVMRLIMESRETREKEAIQAMGV
;
A
#
# COMPACT_ATOMS: atom_id res chain seq x y z
N MET A 1 30.86 10.86 -3.42
CA MET A 1 30.39 9.61 -2.78
C MET A 1 29.42 9.86 -1.60
N GLN A 2 29.79 10.61 -0.56
CA GLN A 2 28.92 10.81 0.63
C GLN A 2 27.60 11.54 0.32
N ALA A 3 27.63 12.59 -0.53
CA ALA A 3 26.42 13.29 -0.99
C ALA A 3 25.49 12.42 -1.84
N GLN A 4 26.03 11.53 -2.68
CA GLN A 4 25.25 10.58 -3.48
C GLN A 4 24.55 9.54 -2.60
N MET A 5 25.19 9.07 -1.52
CA MET A 5 24.55 8.17 -0.56
C MET A 5 23.40 8.84 0.20
N VAL A 6 23.55 10.11 0.59
CA VAL A 6 22.48 10.88 1.26
C VAL A 6 21.29 11.09 0.32
N ALA A 7 21.55 11.47 -0.94
CA ALA A 7 20.51 11.63 -1.96
C ALA A 7 19.77 10.30 -2.22
N GLY A 8 20.49 9.18 -2.31
CA GLY A 8 19.89 7.85 -2.49
C GLY A 8 18.93 7.46 -1.36
N ARG A 9 19.32 7.70 -0.10
CA ARG A 9 18.45 7.44 1.06
C ARG A 9 17.21 8.34 1.09
N ALA A 10 17.34 9.60 0.68
CA ALA A 10 16.21 10.53 0.61
C ALA A 10 15.19 10.08 -0.45
N ILE A 11 15.65 9.61 -1.60
CA ILE A 11 14.79 9.05 -2.67
C ILE A 11 14.08 7.79 -2.17
N GLU A 12 14.79 6.88 -1.50
CA GLU A 12 14.20 5.66 -0.96
C GLU A 12 13.07 5.97 0.05
N GLN A 13 13.30 6.94 0.95
CA GLN A 13 12.29 7.39 1.90
C GLN A 13 11.09 8.05 1.21
N PHE A 14 11.33 8.85 0.18
CA PHE A 14 10.26 9.43 -0.63
C PHE A 14 9.40 8.35 -1.29
N CYS A 15 10.03 7.38 -1.96
CA CYS A 15 9.31 6.27 -2.60
C CYS A 15 8.49 5.45 -1.60
N LYS A 16 9.02 5.20 -0.39
CA LYS A 16 8.28 4.53 0.69
C LYS A 16 7.03 5.31 1.11
N LYS A 17 7.14 6.63 1.25
CA LYS A 17 5.99 7.49 1.61
C LYS A 17 4.95 7.54 0.51
N GLU A 18 5.36 7.70 -0.74
CA GLU A 18 4.43 7.69 -1.88
C GLU A 18 3.70 6.36 -1.99
N PHE A 19 4.40 5.24 -1.79
CA PHE A 19 3.78 3.93 -1.74
C PHE A 19 2.77 3.80 -0.59
N ALA A 20 3.11 4.32 0.60
CA ALA A 20 2.20 4.33 1.73
C ALA A 20 0.94 5.16 1.42
N ASN A 21 1.09 6.35 0.84
CA ASN A 21 -0.03 7.20 0.45
C ASN A 21 -0.96 6.51 -0.56
N LEU A 22 -0.39 5.88 -1.59
CA LEU A 22 -1.16 5.12 -2.58
C LEU A 22 -1.95 3.98 -1.92
N THR A 23 -1.27 3.19 -1.08
CA THR A 23 -1.87 2.03 -0.40
C THR A 23 -3.00 2.47 0.54
N LEU A 24 -2.78 3.54 1.32
CA LEU A 24 -3.79 4.10 2.21
C LEU A 24 -4.98 4.64 1.42
N GLY A 25 -4.73 5.32 0.29
CA GLY A 25 -5.78 5.80 -0.61
C GLY A 25 -6.65 4.65 -1.11
N GLN A 26 -6.04 3.61 -1.69
CA GLN A 26 -6.77 2.44 -2.19
C GLN A 26 -7.57 1.72 -1.09
N CYS A 27 -6.95 1.50 0.08
CA CYS A 27 -7.63 0.84 1.17
C CYS A 27 -8.74 1.70 1.79
N TRP A 28 -8.60 3.03 1.77
CA TRP A 28 -9.69 3.92 2.10
C TRP A 28 -10.89 3.70 1.18
N GLU A 29 -10.65 3.64 -0.13
CA GLU A 29 -11.72 3.46 -1.11
C GLU A 29 -12.47 2.14 -0.97
N VAL A 30 -11.77 1.07 -0.60
CA VAL A 30 -12.33 -0.28 -0.50
C VAL A 30 -13.01 -0.53 0.84
N CYS A 31 -12.42 -0.04 1.94
CA CYS A 31 -12.78 -0.48 3.27
C CYS A 31 -13.63 0.50 4.08
N TYR A 32 -13.63 1.79 3.74
CA TYR A 32 -14.38 2.79 4.49
C TYR A 32 -15.71 3.11 3.81
N ASP A 33 -16.78 3.09 4.60
CA ASP A 33 -18.12 3.38 4.13
C ASP A 33 -18.26 4.87 3.81
N ARG A 34 -18.55 5.18 2.54
CA ARG A 34 -18.79 6.55 2.06
C ARG A 34 -20.24 7.00 2.30
N ASN A 35 -21.13 6.07 2.63
CA ASN A 35 -22.55 6.31 2.83
C ASN A 35 -22.87 6.35 4.32
N LEU A 36 -22.52 7.48 4.95
CA LEU A 36 -22.98 7.78 6.31
C LEU A 36 -24.46 8.15 6.28
N SER A 37 -25.23 7.55 7.19
CA SER A 37 -26.62 7.94 7.41
C SER A 37 -26.70 9.36 7.94
N ARG A 38 -27.85 10.00 7.75
CA ARG A 38 -28.11 11.34 8.29
C ARG A 38 -27.92 11.42 9.80
N ALA A 39 -28.26 10.34 10.52
CA ALA A 39 -28.08 10.26 11.96
C ALA A 39 -26.59 10.27 12.34
N GLU A 40 -25.76 9.47 11.67
CA GLU A 40 -24.30 9.43 11.88
C GLU A 40 -23.65 10.78 11.56
N LEU A 41 -24.12 11.47 10.52
CA LEU A 41 -23.63 12.82 10.18
C LEU A 41 -24.05 13.87 11.22
N ALA A 42 -25.24 13.75 11.79
CA ALA A 42 -25.76 14.70 12.78
C ALA A 42 -25.14 14.49 14.17
N SER A 43 -24.87 13.25 14.57
CA SER A 43 -24.21 12.94 15.85
C SER A 43 -22.69 13.10 15.79
N GLY A 44 -22.09 12.97 14.60
CA GLY A 44 -20.64 12.83 14.46
C GLY A 44 -20.10 11.48 14.95
N GLU A 45 -21.00 10.55 15.31
CA GLU A 45 -20.66 9.25 15.86
C GLU A 45 -21.07 8.15 14.87
N VAL A 46 -20.12 7.27 14.56
CA VAL A 46 -20.35 6.05 13.79
C VAL A 46 -20.39 4.88 14.78
N ALA A 47 -21.35 3.97 14.61
CA ALA A 47 -21.48 2.81 15.49
C ALA A 47 -20.16 2.03 15.57
N GLU A 48 -19.73 1.69 16.79
CA GLU A 48 -18.44 1.02 17.03
C GLU A 48 -18.29 -0.27 16.22
N ALA A 49 -19.35 -1.07 16.11
CA ALA A 49 -19.36 -2.29 15.31
C ALA A 49 -19.08 -2.03 13.81
N LYS A 50 -19.51 -0.88 13.28
CA LYS A 50 -19.22 -0.45 11.91
C LYS A 50 -17.77 -0.01 11.77
N VAL A 51 -17.26 0.80 12.70
CA VAL A 51 -15.84 1.20 12.75
C VAL A 51 -14.91 -0.01 12.82
N SER A 52 -15.19 -0.95 13.73
CA SER A 52 -14.41 -2.17 13.90
C SER A 52 -14.32 -3.02 12.63
N LYS A 53 -15.41 -3.11 11.84
CA LYS A 53 -15.41 -3.79 10.54
C LYS A 53 -14.56 -3.07 9.51
N MET A 54 -14.65 -1.74 9.43
CA MET A 54 -13.84 -0.92 8.51
C MET A 54 -12.35 -1.07 8.82
N ASP A 55 -11.96 -1.00 10.10
CA ASP A 55 -10.57 -1.18 10.53
C ASP A 55 -10.04 -2.59 10.26
N ALA A 56 -10.87 -3.62 10.47
CA ALA A 56 -10.51 -4.99 10.16
C ALA A 56 -10.29 -5.19 8.65
N CYS A 57 -11.10 -4.57 7.80
CA CYS A 57 -10.89 -4.53 6.36
C CYS A 57 -9.58 -3.81 6.02
N ALA A 58 -9.36 -2.62 6.56
CA ALA A 58 -8.19 -1.79 6.26
C ALA A 58 -6.88 -2.53 6.56
N ARG A 59 -6.77 -3.18 7.72
CA ARG A 59 -5.59 -4.01 8.07
C ARG A 59 -5.33 -5.12 7.05
N LYS A 60 -6.38 -5.82 6.61
CA LYS A 60 -6.26 -6.89 5.60
C LYS A 60 -5.88 -6.34 4.24
N CYS A 61 -6.48 -5.21 3.83
CA CYS A 61 -6.17 -4.55 2.56
C CYS A 61 -4.71 -4.10 2.48
N VAL A 62 -4.20 -3.46 3.54
CA VAL A 62 -2.80 -3.04 3.60
C VAL A 62 -1.87 -4.25 3.52
N SER A 63 -2.10 -5.28 4.34
CA SER A 63 -1.30 -6.51 4.32
C SER A 63 -1.29 -7.17 2.94
N ARG A 64 -2.44 -7.22 2.26
CA ARG A 64 -2.55 -7.80 0.91
C ARG A 64 -1.80 -6.99 -0.13
N ASN A 65 -1.82 -5.65 -0.06
CA ASN A 65 -1.07 -4.80 -0.97
C ASN A 65 0.44 -5.04 -0.87
N PHE A 66 0.98 -5.14 0.34
CA PHE A 66 2.39 -5.48 0.54
C PHE A 66 2.74 -6.87 -0.02
N GLU A 67 1.87 -7.86 0.20
CA GLU A 67 2.08 -9.22 -0.31
C GLU A 67 2.05 -9.27 -1.86
N VAL A 68 1.10 -8.57 -2.49
CA VAL A 68 1.03 -8.47 -3.95
C VAL A 68 2.28 -7.79 -4.50
N MET A 69 2.74 -6.71 -3.87
CA MET A 69 3.97 -6.02 -4.29
C MET A 69 5.21 -6.92 -4.17
N ARG A 70 5.33 -7.68 -3.07
CA ARG A 70 6.40 -8.67 -2.89
C ARG A 70 6.41 -9.67 -4.06
N LEU A 71 5.26 -10.25 -4.38
CA LEU A 71 5.11 -11.21 -5.48
C LEU A 71 5.45 -10.59 -6.85
N ILE A 72 5.06 -9.34 -7.09
CA ILE A 72 5.41 -8.62 -8.33
C ILE A 72 6.93 -8.42 -8.43
N MET A 73 7.60 -8.03 -7.33
CA MET A 73 9.05 -7.86 -7.32
C MET A 73 9.78 -9.19 -7.57
N GLU A 74 9.37 -10.26 -6.89
CA GLU A 74 9.93 -11.60 -7.09
C GLU A 74 9.74 -12.10 -8.53
N SER A 75 8.57 -11.85 -9.10
CA SER A 75 8.30 -12.19 -10.50
C SER A 75 9.19 -11.39 -11.48
N ARG A 76 9.43 -10.10 -11.21
CA ARG A 76 10.34 -9.28 -12.04
C ARG A 76 11.77 -9.78 -11.97
N GLU A 77 12.27 -10.04 -10.76
CA GLU A 77 13.63 -10.57 -10.56
C GLU A 77 13.82 -11.92 -11.27
N THR A 78 12.81 -12.80 -11.20
CA THR A 78 12.85 -14.10 -11.89
C THR A 78 12.94 -13.92 -13.40
N ARG A 79 12.12 -13.04 -13.98
CA ARG A 79 12.16 -12.75 -15.42
C ARG A 79 13.47 -12.10 -15.87
N GLU A 80 14.06 -11.24 -15.05
CA GLU A 80 15.37 -10.65 -15.33
C GLU A 80 16.47 -11.72 -15.35
N LYS A 81 16.46 -12.65 -14.39
CA LYS A 81 17.39 -13.79 -14.37
C LYS A 81 17.22 -14.69 -15.59
N GLU A 82 15.98 -15.02 -15.95
CA GLU A 82 15.67 -15.82 -17.15
C GLU A 82 16.13 -15.10 -18.43
N ALA A 83 15.95 -13.78 -18.52
CA ALA A 83 16.40 -12.99 -19.67
C ALA A 83 17.93 -12.97 -19.80
N ILE A 84 18.67 -12.83 -18.69
CA ILE A 84 20.13 -12.89 -18.68
C ILE A 84 20.61 -14.28 -19.13
N GLN A 85 20.01 -15.35 -18.60
CA GLN A 85 20.33 -16.72 -18.99
C GLN A 85 20.02 -16.99 -20.48
N ALA A 86 18.93 -16.44 -21.00
CA ALA A 86 18.57 -16.56 -22.42
C ALA A 86 19.51 -15.78 -23.36
N MET A 87 20.18 -14.74 -22.85
CA MET A 87 21.16 -13.95 -23.61
C MET A 87 22.58 -14.57 -23.65
N GLY A 88 22.80 -15.71 -22.97
CA GLY A 88 24.02 -16.51 -23.12
C GLY A 88 25.30 -15.85 -22.61
N VAL A 89 25.20 -14.95 -21.61
CA VAL A 89 26.35 -14.47 -20.82
C VAL A 89 26.49 -15.33 -19.56
#